data_AF-A0A7U9QV32-F1
#
_entry.id   AF-A0A7U9QV32-F1
#
_cell.length_a   1.000
_cell.length_b   1.000
_cell.length_c   1.000
_cell.angle_alpha   90.00
_cell.angle_beta   90.00
_cell.angle_gamma   90.00
#
_symmetry.space_group_name_H-M   'P 1'
#
loop_
_entity.id
_entity.type
_entity.pdbx_description
1 polymer ?
#
loop_
_entity_poly.entity_id
_entity_poly.type
_entity_poly.pdbx_seq_one_letter_code
_entity_poly.pdbx_strand_id
1 'polypeptide(L)'
;MKGLELAERYYHVYGKRMIKEKFPRLEGRVAAGLVGQGSECLGFDDGISADHDYGPSFCLWLTRGDYETYGGTMMEEYRKLPKDFEGARGRQESLHGGGRVGVLCIQDFYYGLLGTEDVPKDNRAWMRIPEASLCTATNGKVFEDPLGEFSRIRNGLLNFYPEDVRIKKIVARAAAMAQSGQYNYARAMKRGENVAAKLALAEFTKNAISMVYLLNKQYTPFYKWMHRGMKALPVLSEVGDILNLLALMEEQSAAWEGAGETDYLYTLNGNDKCVLIIEAVCNLVLQELTAQGLTQGEDNFLESHTITMMGKIKDPYIRTLQIMEG
;
A
#
# COMPACT_ATOMS: atom_id res chain seq x y z
N MET A 1 -8.35 15.02 17.87
CA MET A 1 -8.54 13.57 18.02
C MET A 1 -8.29 12.93 16.66
N LYS A 2 -7.65 11.75 16.61
CA LYS A 2 -7.45 11.00 15.36
C LYS A 2 -8.74 10.31 14.92
N GLY A 3 -8.97 10.16 13.61
CA GLY A 3 -10.21 9.60 13.06
C GLY A 3 -10.54 8.18 13.57
N LEU A 4 -9.55 7.30 13.66
CA LEU A 4 -9.74 5.95 14.22
C LEU A 4 -10.19 5.96 15.69
N GLU A 5 -9.63 6.85 16.51
CA GLU A 5 -10.00 6.97 17.93
C GLU A 5 -11.43 7.51 18.06
N LEU A 6 -11.79 8.52 17.25
CA LEU A 6 -13.14 9.07 17.20
C LEU A 6 -14.16 7.99 16.81
N ALA A 7 -13.85 7.19 15.80
CA ALA A 7 -14.71 6.11 15.32
C ALA A 7 -14.94 5.03 16.39
N GLU A 8 -13.88 4.59 17.07
CA GLU A 8 -13.96 3.58 18.14
C GLU A 8 -14.81 4.06 19.31
N ARG A 9 -14.60 5.30 19.77
CA ARG A 9 -15.41 5.91 20.84
C ARG A 9 -16.87 6.04 20.42
N TYR A 10 -17.12 6.53 19.21
CA TYR A 10 -18.47 6.71 18.66
C TYR A 10 -19.22 5.37 18.57
N TYR A 11 -18.53 4.30 18.14
CA TYR A 11 -19.07 2.94 18.15
C TYR A 11 -19.44 2.46 19.56
N HIS A 12 -18.55 2.64 20.55
CA HIS A 12 -18.81 2.18 21.91
C HIS A 12 -19.95 2.93 22.58
N VAL A 13 -20.10 4.23 22.32
CA VAL A 13 -21.18 5.06 22.89
C VAL A 13 -22.54 4.76 22.24
N TYR A 14 -22.59 4.66 20.91
CA TYR A 14 -23.86 4.57 20.18
C TYR A 14 -24.08 3.24 19.46
N GLY A 15 -23.09 2.78 18.70
CA GLY A 15 -23.20 1.58 17.85
C GLY A 15 -23.52 0.32 18.64
N LYS A 16 -22.75 0.06 19.71
CA LYS A 16 -22.93 -1.13 20.56
C LYS A 16 -24.33 -1.18 21.19
N ARG A 17 -24.81 -0.04 21.68
CA ARG A 17 -26.16 0.10 22.24
C ARG A 17 -27.25 -0.12 21.18
N MET A 18 -27.10 0.46 20.00
CA MET A 18 -28.04 0.29 18.88
C MET A 18 -28.19 -1.19 18.51
N ILE A 19 -27.09 -1.92 18.35
CA ILE A 19 -27.11 -3.36 18.03
C ILE A 19 -27.86 -4.13 19.12
N LYS A 20 -27.52 -3.91 20.38
CA LYS A 20 -28.13 -4.63 21.51
C LYS A 20 -29.63 -4.38 21.65
N GLU A 21 -30.08 -3.14 21.52
CA GLU A 21 -31.49 -2.77 21.74
C GLU A 21 -32.39 -3.06 20.53
N LYS A 22 -31.87 -2.91 19.31
CA LYS A 22 -32.67 -2.98 18.08
C LYS A 22 -32.49 -4.30 17.32
N PHE A 23 -31.33 -4.94 17.45
CA PHE A 23 -30.97 -6.15 16.71
C PHE A 23 -30.39 -7.24 17.62
N PRO A 24 -31.10 -7.66 18.69
CA PRO A 24 -30.59 -8.65 19.65
C PRO A 24 -30.25 -10.01 19.00
N ARG A 25 -30.91 -10.36 17.89
CA ARG A 25 -30.60 -11.58 17.12
C ARG A 25 -29.23 -11.54 16.42
N LEU A 26 -28.67 -10.36 16.23
CA LEU A 26 -27.36 -10.15 15.64
C LEU A 26 -26.27 -9.91 16.70
N GLU A 27 -26.62 -9.92 17.99
CA GLU A 27 -25.61 -9.89 19.06
C GLU A 27 -24.68 -11.11 18.90
N GLY A 28 -23.37 -10.86 18.84
CA GLY A 28 -22.38 -11.92 18.55
C GLY A 28 -22.18 -12.24 17.06
N ARG A 29 -22.90 -11.59 16.14
CA ARG A 29 -22.81 -11.86 14.69
C ARG A 29 -22.31 -10.67 13.85
N VAL A 30 -22.20 -9.49 14.44
CA VAL A 30 -21.78 -8.26 13.75
C VAL A 30 -20.32 -7.97 14.07
N ALA A 31 -19.48 -7.82 13.05
CA ALA A 31 -18.16 -7.22 13.21
C ALA A 31 -18.27 -5.70 13.12
N ALA A 32 -17.49 -4.97 13.92
CA ALA A 32 -17.47 -3.52 13.96
C ALA A 32 -16.03 -2.98 13.93
N GLY A 33 -15.82 -1.88 13.24
CA GLY A 33 -14.48 -1.31 13.06
C GLY A 33 -14.47 -0.11 12.12
N LEU A 34 -13.29 0.31 11.72
CA LEU A 34 -13.07 1.25 10.63
C LEU A 34 -11.90 0.74 9.81
N VAL A 35 -12.20 0.18 8.64
CA VAL A 35 -11.25 -0.41 7.68
C VAL A 35 -11.71 -0.02 6.27
N GLY A 36 -10.77 0.30 5.39
CA GLY A 36 -11.06 0.64 4.01
C GLY A 36 -10.43 1.95 3.56
N GLN A 37 -11.12 2.68 2.69
CA GLN A 37 -10.60 3.90 2.07
C GLN A 37 -10.63 5.08 3.07
N GLY A 38 -9.53 5.84 3.14
CA GLY A 38 -9.44 7.05 3.95
C GLY A 38 -8.08 7.18 4.64
N SER A 39 -7.64 8.42 4.87
CA SER A 39 -6.41 8.70 5.64
C SER A 39 -6.55 8.28 7.11
N GLU A 40 -7.76 8.35 7.67
CA GLU A 40 -8.09 7.91 9.03
C GLU A 40 -7.74 6.44 9.26
N CYS A 41 -8.06 5.56 8.31
CA CYS A 41 -7.74 4.13 8.40
C CYS A 41 -6.22 3.86 8.41
N LEU A 42 -5.40 4.78 7.90
CA LEU A 42 -3.93 4.68 7.95
C LEU A 42 -3.33 5.48 9.12
N GLY A 43 -4.14 6.21 9.90
CA GLY A 43 -3.66 7.15 10.93
C GLY A 43 -2.97 8.40 10.38
N PHE A 44 -3.08 8.63 9.07
CA PHE A 44 -2.46 9.75 8.36
C PHE A 44 -3.37 10.98 8.28
N ASP A 45 -4.54 10.93 8.88
CA ASP A 45 -5.47 12.04 8.97
C ASP A 45 -4.84 13.23 9.71
N ASP A 46 -5.00 14.41 9.11
CA ASP A 46 -4.63 15.70 9.64
C ASP A 46 -5.64 16.77 9.19
N GLY A 47 -5.42 18.03 9.58
CA GLY A 47 -6.33 19.13 9.28
C GLY A 47 -6.54 19.41 7.79
N ILE A 48 -5.64 18.91 6.91
CA ILE A 48 -5.76 19.06 5.45
C ILE A 48 -6.76 18.03 4.91
N SER A 49 -6.74 16.80 5.43
CA SER A 49 -7.58 15.69 4.94
C SER A 49 -8.99 15.61 5.54
N ALA A 50 -9.39 16.58 6.36
CA ALA A 50 -10.68 16.60 7.05
C ALA A 50 -11.77 17.40 6.30
N ASP A 51 -11.52 17.77 5.05
CA ASP A 51 -12.38 18.61 4.21
C ASP A 51 -13.50 17.82 3.52
N HIS A 52 -13.42 16.49 3.44
CA HIS A 52 -14.45 15.60 2.92
C HIS A 52 -14.31 14.18 3.50
N ASP A 53 -15.40 13.41 3.48
CA ASP A 53 -15.45 12.00 3.90
C ASP A 53 -14.88 11.75 5.31
N TYR A 54 -14.94 12.74 6.20
CA TYR A 54 -14.43 12.68 7.58
C TYR A 54 -15.52 13.05 8.58
N GLY A 55 -15.57 12.34 9.70
CA GLY A 55 -16.46 12.62 10.84
C GLY A 55 -16.85 11.35 11.61
N PRO A 56 -17.64 11.48 12.70
CA PRO A 56 -18.07 10.35 13.52
C PRO A 56 -18.74 9.27 12.68
N SER A 57 -18.10 8.11 12.58
CA SER A 57 -18.58 6.97 11.78
C SER A 57 -17.83 5.69 12.12
N PHE A 58 -18.43 4.55 11.79
CA PHE A 58 -17.82 3.22 11.86
C PHE A 58 -18.50 2.30 10.85
N CYS A 59 -17.89 1.15 10.61
CA CYS A 59 -18.45 0.08 9.80
C CYS A 59 -19.05 -0.99 10.70
N LEU A 60 -20.19 -1.55 10.27
CA LEU A 60 -20.78 -2.77 10.79
C LEU A 60 -20.81 -3.78 9.65
N TRP A 61 -19.98 -4.81 9.72
CA TRP A 61 -19.91 -5.85 8.71
C TRP A 61 -20.76 -7.06 9.10
N LEU A 62 -21.61 -7.47 8.16
CA LEU A 62 -22.53 -8.60 8.28
C LEU A 62 -22.15 -9.68 7.26
N THR A 63 -22.39 -10.95 7.60
CA THR A 63 -22.36 -12.02 6.60
C THR A 63 -23.42 -11.76 5.53
N ARG A 64 -23.24 -12.24 4.29
CA ARG A 64 -24.21 -12.06 3.20
C ARG A 64 -25.66 -12.35 3.62
N GLY A 65 -25.93 -13.48 4.30
CA GLY A 65 -27.28 -13.81 4.75
C GLY A 65 -27.85 -12.86 5.81
N ASP A 66 -27.02 -12.41 6.77
CA ASP A 66 -27.43 -11.41 7.76
C ASP A 66 -27.65 -10.04 7.10
N TYR A 67 -26.82 -9.67 6.12
CA TYR A 67 -26.93 -8.41 5.38
C TYR A 67 -28.19 -8.36 4.51
N GLU A 68 -28.49 -9.44 3.79
CA GLU A 68 -29.71 -9.55 2.97
C GLU A 68 -30.98 -9.45 3.85
N THR A 69 -30.92 -9.98 5.08
CA THR A 69 -32.07 -9.97 5.99
C THR A 69 -32.22 -8.65 6.76
N TYR A 70 -31.12 -8.09 7.26
CA TYR A 70 -31.15 -6.97 8.23
C TYR A 70 -30.38 -5.72 7.78
N GLY A 71 -29.60 -5.78 6.70
CA GLY A 71 -28.69 -4.71 6.30
C GLY A 71 -29.41 -3.37 6.05
N GLY A 72 -30.55 -3.41 5.34
CA GLY A 72 -31.36 -2.23 5.07
C GLY A 72 -31.93 -1.57 6.33
N THR A 73 -32.59 -2.35 7.19
CA THR A 73 -33.20 -1.84 8.44
C THR A 73 -32.15 -1.40 9.45
N MET A 74 -31.00 -2.09 9.53
CA MET A 74 -29.88 -1.66 10.38
C MET A 74 -29.25 -0.37 9.86
N MET A 75 -29.14 -0.16 8.55
CA MET A 75 -28.64 1.09 7.98
C MET A 75 -29.58 2.27 8.29
N GLU A 76 -30.90 2.04 8.31
CA GLU A 76 -31.87 3.06 8.73
C GLU A 76 -31.67 3.49 10.19
N GLU A 77 -31.46 2.55 11.11
CA GLU A 77 -31.14 2.87 12.51
C GLU A 77 -29.76 3.54 12.64
N TYR A 78 -28.75 3.07 11.91
CA TYR A 78 -27.41 3.66 11.88
C TYR A 78 -27.46 5.15 11.45
N ARG A 79 -28.30 5.49 10.47
CA ARG A 79 -28.47 6.87 10.00
C ARG A 79 -29.11 7.80 11.03
N LYS A 80 -29.83 7.26 12.02
CA LYS A 80 -30.46 8.03 13.12
C LYS A 80 -29.48 8.36 14.25
N LEU A 81 -28.28 7.76 14.26
CA LEU A 81 -27.27 8.05 15.28
C LEU A 81 -26.83 9.54 15.21
N PRO A 82 -26.42 10.13 16.35
CA PRO A 82 -26.04 11.55 16.40
C PRO A 82 -24.94 11.91 15.40
N LYS A 83 -25.17 12.96 14.61
CA LYS A 83 -24.21 13.37 13.58
C LYS A 83 -22.94 13.95 14.18
N ASP A 84 -23.09 14.82 15.17
CA ASP A 84 -21.97 15.45 15.86
C ASP A 84 -21.58 14.65 17.10
N PHE A 85 -20.27 14.51 17.35
CA PHE A 85 -19.76 13.76 18.49
C PHE A 85 -18.39 14.28 18.93
N GLU A 86 -18.20 14.48 20.23
CA GLU A 86 -16.95 14.94 20.86
C GLU A 86 -16.29 16.15 20.16
N GLY A 87 -17.11 17.11 19.70
CA GLY A 87 -16.66 18.32 19.02
C GLY A 87 -16.32 18.14 17.52
N ALA A 88 -16.39 16.92 17.00
CA ALA A 88 -16.34 16.66 15.56
C ALA A 88 -17.74 16.78 14.94
N ARG A 89 -17.81 17.44 13.79
CA ARG A 89 -19.06 17.58 13.00
C ARG A 89 -19.36 16.28 12.26
N GLY A 90 -20.65 16.07 11.98
CA GLY A 90 -21.11 14.94 11.17
C GLY A 90 -20.39 14.78 9.84
N ARG A 91 -20.16 13.51 9.47
CA ARG A 91 -19.47 13.13 8.25
C ARG A 91 -20.12 13.77 7.02
N GLN A 92 -19.33 14.54 6.26
CA GLN A 92 -19.75 15.07 4.97
C GLN A 92 -19.32 14.12 3.85
N GLU A 93 -20.28 13.41 3.30
CA GLU A 93 -20.05 12.43 2.25
C GLU A 93 -19.93 13.12 0.88
N SER A 94 -18.83 12.85 0.18
CA SER A 94 -18.63 13.29 -1.20
C SER A 94 -19.45 12.44 -2.17
N LEU A 95 -19.63 12.92 -3.42
CA LEU A 95 -20.34 12.18 -4.48
C LEU A 95 -19.81 10.74 -4.70
N HIS A 96 -18.51 10.52 -4.46
CA HIS A 96 -17.86 9.21 -4.59
C HIS A 96 -17.46 8.60 -3.24
N GLY A 97 -17.88 9.23 -2.13
CA GLY A 97 -17.64 8.79 -0.75
C GLY A 97 -18.65 7.77 -0.23
N GLY A 98 -19.76 7.61 -0.97
CA GLY A 98 -20.85 6.68 -0.75
C GLY A 98 -20.42 5.28 -0.33
N GLY A 99 -20.96 4.78 0.79
CA GLY A 99 -20.89 3.36 1.14
C GLY A 99 -19.54 2.88 1.69
N ARG A 100 -18.66 3.79 2.12
CA ARG A 100 -17.38 3.44 2.77
C ARG A 100 -17.53 3.09 4.26
N VAL A 101 -18.62 3.53 4.89
CA VAL A 101 -18.94 3.33 6.31
C VAL A 101 -20.42 2.99 6.49
N GLY A 102 -20.83 2.62 7.70
CA GLY A 102 -22.19 2.16 7.98
C GLY A 102 -22.31 0.64 7.91
N VAL A 103 -23.47 0.14 7.51
CA VAL A 103 -23.74 -1.31 7.45
C VAL A 103 -23.31 -1.87 6.11
N LEU A 104 -22.43 -2.87 6.13
CA LEU A 104 -21.76 -3.42 4.95
C LEU A 104 -21.85 -4.96 4.95
N CYS A 105 -21.89 -5.55 3.75
CA CYS A 105 -21.71 -6.98 3.55
C CYS A 105 -20.21 -7.32 3.53
N ILE A 106 -19.77 -8.32 4.29
CA ILE A 106 -18.36 -8.75 4.34
C ILE A 106 -17.86 -9.13 2.93
N GLN A 107 -18.63 -9.95 2.22
CA GLN A 107 -18.27 -10.46 0.90
C GLN A 107 -18.16 -9.33 -0.13
N ASP A 108 -19.13 -8.42 -0.16
CA ASP A 108 -19.14 -7.32 -1.13
C ASP A 108 -18.01 -6.31 -0.82
N PHE A 109 -17.69 -6.10 0.46
CA PHE A 109 -16.56 -5.26 0.89
C PHE A 109 -15.22 -5.81 0.35
N TYR A 110 -14.93 -7.09 0.57
CA TYR A 110 -13.70 -7.69 0.05
C TYR A 110 -13.71 -7.80 -1.47
N TYR A 111 -14.83 -8.15 -2.08
CA TYR A 111 -14.95 -8.22 -3.54
C TYR A 111 -14.67 -6.87 -4.20
N GLY A 112 -15.19 -5.77 -3.65
CA GLY A 112 -14.96 -4.43 -4.17
C GLY A 112 -13.49 -3.98 -4.13
N LEU A 113 -12.70 -4.51 -3.18
CA LEU A 113 -11.28 -4.17 -3.04
C LEU A 113 -10.37 -5.14 -3.79
N LEU A 114 -10.67 -6.44 -3.74
CA LEU A 114 -9.78 -7.52 -4.15
C LEU A 114 -10.22 -8.21 -5.46
N GLY A 115 -11.46 -8.00 -5.90
CA GLY A 115 -12.08 -8.80 -6.97
C GLY A 115 -12.42 -10.24 -6.55
N THR A 116 -12.35 -10.54 -5.25
CA THR A 116 -12.71 -11.83 -4.64
C THR A 116 -13.27 -11.61 -3.24
N GLU A 117 -14.18 -12.49 -2.80
CA GLU A 117 -14.91 -12.35 -1.53
C GLU A 117 -14.11 -12.85 -0.30
N ASP A 118 -12.97 -13.49 -0.50
CA ASP A 118 -12.17 -14.15 0.56
C ASP A 118 -10.67 -14.01 0.25
N VAL A 119 -9.82 -14.57 1.11
CA VAL A 119 -8.37 -14.67 0.90
C VAL A 119 -8.09 -15.32 -0.47
N PRO A 120 -7.20 -14.74 -1.30
CA PRO A 120 -6.89 -15.28 -2.61
C PRO A 120 -6.38 -16.73 -2.50
N LYS A 121 -6.98 -17.63 -3.29
CA LYS A 121 -6.82 -19.09 -3.16
C LYS A 121 -5.51 -19.62 -3.73
N ASP A 122 -4.89 -18.89 -4.63
CA ASP A 122 -3.67 -19.30 -5.33
C ASP A 122 -2.78 -18.12 -5.71
N ASN A 123 -1.56 -18.42 -6.15
CA ASN A 123 -0.56 -17.42 -6.53
C ASN A 123 -1.01 -16.53 -7.69
N ARG A 124 -1.85 -17.04 -8.62
CA ARG A 124 -2.38 -16.26 -9.75
C ARG A 124 -3.34 -15.18 -9.25
N ALA A 125 -4.23 -15.54 -8.33
CA ALA A 125 -5.16 -14.60 -7.71
C ALA A 125 -4.39 -13.53 -6.93
N TRP A 126 -3.38 -13.91 -6.15
CA TRP A 126 -2.52 -12.97 -5.43
C TRP A 126 -1.79 -11.98 -6.35
N MET A 127 -1.28 -12.42 -7.50
CA MET A 127 -0.56 -11.56 -8.46
C MET A 127 -1.44 -10.47 -9.08
N ARG A 128 -2.75 -10.73 -9.23
CA ARG A 128 -3.69 -9.80 -9.89
C ARG A 128 -4.10 -8.63 -9.02
N ILE A 129 -3.93 -8.73 -7.69
CA ILE A 129 -4.44 -7.74 -6.76
C ILE A 129 -3.41 -6.63 -6.56
N PRO A 130 -3.78 -5.34 -6.79
CA PRO A 130 -2.89 -4.22 -6.51
C PRO A 130 -2.50 -4.15 -5.03
N GLU A 131 -1.23 -3.79 -4.76
CA GLU A 131 -0.73 -3.62 -3.37
C GLU A 131 -1.58 -2.64 -2.56
N ALA A 132 -1.96 -1.51 -3.16
CA ALA A 132 -2.79 -0.50 -2.50
C ALA A 132 -4.19 -1.04 -2.12
N SER A 133 -4.74 -1.98 -2.90
CA SER A 133 -6.01 -2.64 -2.55
C SER A 133 -5.86 -3.55 -1.35
N LEU A 134 -4.77 -4.33 -1.27
CA LEU A 134 -4.48 -5.19 -0.12
C LEU A 134 -4.20 -4.37 1.15
N CYS A 135 -3.48 -3.25 1.00
CA CYS A 135 -3.30 -2.27 2.07
C CYS A 135 -4.66 -1.74 2.56
N THR A 136 -5.54 -1.35 1.63
CA THR A 136 -6.89 -0.85 1.96
C THR A 136 -7.77 -1.91 2.63
N ALA A 137 -7.65 -3.17 2.23
CA ALA A 137 -8.42 -4.27 2.81
C ALA A 137 -7.95 -4.70 4.22
N THR A 138 -6.76 -4.27 4.64
CA THR A 138 -6.14 -4.68 5.90
C THR A 138 -5.78 -3.53 6.84
N ASN A 139 -5.89 -2.27 6.40
CA ASN A 139 -5.63 -1.10 7.23
C ASN A 139 -6.68 -0.94 8.36
N GLY A 140 -6.62 0.19 9.05
CA GLY A 140 -7.62 0.55 10.04
C GLY A 140 -7.61 -0.36 11.27
N LYS A 141 -8.77 -0.45 11.92
CA LYS A 141 -8.93 -1.22 13.16
C LYS A 141 -10.27 -1.93 13.19
N VAL A 142 -10.26 -3.19 13.60
CA VAL A 142 -11.46 -3.93 14.00
C VAL A 142 -11.62 -3.75 15.51
N PHE A 143 -12.76 -3.22 15.94
CA PHE A 143 -13.07 -2.97 17.36
C PHE A 143 -13.60 -4.23 18.02
N GLU A 144 -14.56 -4.90 17.37
CA GLU A 144 -15.20 -6.13 17.84
C GLU A 144 -15.52 -7.02 16.62
N ASP A 145 -15.28 -8.32 16.72
CA ASP A 145 -15.71 -9.30 15.71
C ASP A 145 -16.00 -10.64 16.39
N PRO A 146 -17.13 -10.74 17.11
CA PRO A 146 -17.47 -11.93 17.88
C PRO A 146 -17.70 -13.19 17.03
N LEU A 147 -18.12 -13.04 15.77
CA LEU A 147 -18.29 -14.17 14.86
C LEU A 147 -16.93 -14.62 14.28
N GLY A 148 -15.99 -13.69 14.13
CA GLY A 148 -14.63 -13.94 13.66
C GLY A 148 -14.50 -13.99 12.14
N GLU A 149 -15.59 -13.82 11.37
CA GLU A 149 -15.55 -14.01 9.91
C GLU A 149 -14.79 -12.88 9.19
N PHE A 150 -14.97 -11.63 9.63
CA PHE A 150 -14.20 -10.51 9.06
C PHE A 150 -12.71 -10.66 9.41
N SER A 151 -12.41 -10.99 10.66
CA SER A 151 -11.06 -11.18 11.17
C SER A 151 -10.38 -12.38 10.52
N ARG A 152 -11.09 -13.45 10.20
CA ARG A 152 -10.56 -14.61 9.47
C ARG A 152 -9.98 -14.19 8.12
N ILE A 153 -10.75 -13.45 7.33
CA ILE A 153 -10.31 -12.96 6.01
C ILE A 153 -9.16 -11.97 6.19
N ARG A 154 -9.34 -10.95 7.06
CA ARG A 154 -8.32 -9.93 7.33
C ARG A 154 -6.98 -10.53 7.77
N ASN A 155 -6.99 -11.51 8.68
CA ASN A 155 -5.77 -12.16 9.16
C ASN A 155 -5.13 -13.04 8.08
N GLY A 156 -5.93 -13.69 7.23
CA GLY A 156 -5.42 -14.40 6.07
C GLY A 156 -4.67 -13.48 5.09
N LEU A 157 -5.13 -12.24 4.92
CA LEU A 157 -4.42 -11.22 4.15
C LEU A 157 -3.18 -10.68 4.89
N LEU A 158 -3.27 -10.46 6.21
CA LEU A 158 -2.14 -9.98 7.01
C LEU A 158 -0.98 -10.98 7.14
N ASN A 159 -1.22 -12.26 6.88
CA ASN A 159 -0.15 -13.26 6.72
C ASN A 159 0.75 -12.99 5.49
N PHE A 160 0.43 -11.94 4.73
CA PHE A 160 1.16 -11.42 3.59
C PHE A 160 1.14 -12.36 2.38
N TYR A 161 1.81 -11.96 1.29
CA TYR A 161 1.91 -12.75 0.08
C TYR A 161 2.52 -14.14 0.35
N PRO A 162 2.06 -15.19 -0.36
CA PRO A 162 2.86 -16.40 -0.53
C PRO A 162 4.27 -16.04 -1.03
N GLU A 163 5.28 -16.77 -0.56
CA GLU A 163 6.67 -16.35 -0.77
C GLU A 163 7.05 -16.26 -2.25
N ASP A 164 6.55 -17.16 -3.11
CA ASP A 164 6.78 -17.10 -4.56
C ASP A 164 6.24 -15.81 -5.19
N VAL A 165 5.07 -15.34 -4.74
CA VAL A 165 4.48 -14.07 -5.18
C VAL A 165 5.32 -12.90 -4.67
N ARG A 166 5.74 -12.94 -3.40
CA ARG A 166 6.60 -11.89 -2.82
C ARG A 166 7.91 -11.76 -3.60
N ILE A 167 8.60 -12.88 -3.84
CA ILE A 167 9.85 -12.90 -4.60
C ILE A 167 9.63 -12.38 -6.02
N LYS A 168 8.54 -12.76 -6.69
CA LYS A 168 8.25 -12.27 -8.04
C LYS A 168 8.06 -10.75 -8.07
N LYS A 169 7.32 -10.20 -7.10
CA LYS A 169 7.12 -8.75 -6.96
C LYS A 169 8.44 -8.04 -6.68
N ILE A 170 9.29 -8.58 -5.81
CA ILE A 170 10.63 -8.07 -5.54
C ILE A 170 11.49 -8.06 -6.82
N VAL A 171 11.49 -9.15 -7.59
CA VAL A 171 12.20 -9.21 -8.88
C VAL A 171 11.73 -8.11 -9.83
N ALA A 172 10.42 -7.91 -9.95
CA ALA A 172 9.87 -6.87 -10.80
C ALA A 172 10.30 -5.46 -10.35
N ARG A 173 10.30 -5.18 -9.03
CA ARG A 173 10.80 -3.91 -8.50
C ARG A 173 12.29 -3.72 -8.72
N ALA A 174 13.11 -4.75 -8.51
CA ALA A 174 14.55 -4.68 -8.75
C ALA A 174 14.87 -4.36 -10.22
N ALA A 175 14.20 -5.04 -11.16
CA ALA A 175 14.35 -4.78 -12.58
C ALA A 175 13.87 -3.37 -12.97
N ALA A 176 12.72 -2.93 -12.44
CA ALA A 176 12.19 -1.60 -12.72
C ALA A 176 13.09 -0.50 -12.14
N MET A 177 13.64 -0.68 -10.94
CA MET A 177 14.61 0.25 -10.33
C MET A 177 15.90 0.34 -11.14
N ALA A 178 16.46 -0.80 -11.57
CA ALA A 178 17.65 -0.83 -12.42
C ALA A 178 17.40 -0.12 -13.76
N GLN A 179 16.30 -0.47 -14.44
CA GLN A 179 15.98 0.10 -15.75
C GLN A 179 15.71 1.60 -15.67
N SER A 180 14.89 2.06 -14.71
CA SER A 180 14.52 3.47 -14.60
C SER A 180 15.65 4.33 -14.00
N GLY A 181 16.19 3.92 -12.85
CA GLY A 181 17.23 4.67 -12.12
C GLY A 181 18.62 4.46 -12.69
N GLN A 182 19.18 3.25 -12.53
CA GLN A 182 20.60 2.96 -12.82
C GLN A 182 20.95 3.10 -14.32
N TYR A 183 19.96 2.99 -15.20
CA TYR A 183 20.17 2.95 -16.66
C TYR A 183 19.53 4.10 -17.43
N ASN A 184 18.20 4.26 -17.37
CA ASN A 184 17.50 5.22 -18.25
C ASN A 184 17.68 6.68 -17.84
N TYR A 185 17.81 6.98 -16.55
CA TYR A 185 18.02 8.35 -16.08
C TYR A 185 19.26 8.98 -16.72
N ALA A 186 20.43 8.35 -16.58
CA ALA A 186 21.68 8.82 -17.17
C ALA A 186 21.60 8.99 -18.70
N ARG A 187 20.89 8.08 -19.39
CA ARG A 187 20.69 8.15 -20.84
C ARG A 187 19.82 9.31 -21.27
N ALA A 188 18.77 9.61 -20.50
CA ALA A 188 17.93 10.78 -20.74
C ALA A 188 18.74 12.07 -20.52
N MET A 189 19.52 12.13 -19.43
CA MET A 189 20.37 13.29 -19.13
C MET A 189 21.43 13.55 -20.20
N LYS A 190 22.13 12.51 -20.68
CA LYS A 190 23.09 12.64 -21.81
C LYS A 190 22.47 13.21 -23.09
N ARG A 191 21.17 12.99 -23.30
CA ARG A 191 20.43 13.50 -24.46
C ARG A 191 19.83 14.89 -24.23
N GLY A 192 19.93 15.44 -23.02
CA GLY A 192 19.21 16.65 -22.62
C GLY A 192 17.69 16.46 -22.50
N GLU A 193 17.21 15.21 -22.42
CA GLU A 193 15.78 14.86 -22.39
C GLU A 193 15.22 14.95 -20.98
N ASN A 194 14.99 16.19 -20.51
CA ASN A 194 14.59 16.49 -19.14
C ASN A 194 13.27 15.83 -18.71
N VAL A 195 12.29 15.71 -19.62
CA VAL A 195 11.01 15.06 -19.31
C VAL A 195 11.22 13.56 -19.08
N ALA A 196 12.00 12.90 -19.94
CA ALA A 196 12.32 11.48 -19.80
C ALA A 196 13.11 11.22 -18.51
N ALA A 197 14.05 12.10 -18.15
CA ALA A 197 14.80 12.01 -16.90
C ALA A 197 13.87 12.10 -15.68
N LYS A 198 12.92 13.05 -15.66
CA LYS A 198 11.94 13.17 -14.57
C LYS A 198 10.99 11.97 -14.47
N LEU A 199 10.55 11.42 -15.60
CA LEU A 199 9.74 10.20 -15.63
C LEU A 199 10.51 9.00 -15.08
N ALA A 200 11.79 8.88 -15.44
CA ALA A 200 12.68 7.84 -14.92
C ALA A 200 12.85 7.95 -13.40
N LEU A 201 13.07 9.16 -12.86
CA LEU A 201 13.15 9.37 -11.41
C LEU A 201 11.82 9.06 -10.69
N ALA A 202 10.68 9.41 -11.28
CA ALA A 202 9.37 9.10 -10.72
C ALA A 202 9.10 7.59 -10.67
N GLU A 203 9.43 6.88 -11.74
CA GLU A 203 9.30 5.42 -11.81
C GLU A 203 10.26 4.74 -10.83
N PHE A 204 11.52 5.18 -10.76
CA PHE A 204 12.49 4.69 -9.78
C PHE A 204 11.99 4.88 -8.36
N THR A 205 11.54 6.09 -8.01
CA THR A 205 11.04 6.42 -6.68
C THR A 205 9.85 5.53 -6.30
N LYS A 206 8.89 5.36 -7.20
CA LYS A 206 7.71 4.51 -6.94
C LYS A 206 8.11 3.05 -6.70
N ASN A 207 9.02 2.51 -7.50
CA ASN A 207 9.47 1.13 -7.35
C ASN A 207 10.36 0.93 -6.11
N ALA A 208 11.20 1.90 -5.76
CA ALA A 208 12.01 1.88 -4.54
C ALA A 208 11.13 1.85 -3.28
N ILE A 209 10.08 2.68 -3.23
CA ILE A 209 9.14 2.67 -2.10
C ILE A 209 8.44 1.31 -1.98
N SER A 210 7.88 0.80 -3.09
CA SER A 210 7.21 -0.51 -3.08
C SER A 210 8.16 -1.67 -2.75
N MET A 211 9.43 -1.61 -3.19
CA MET A 211 10.47 -2.57 -2.79
C MET A 211 10.64 -2.61 -1.28
N VAL A 212 10.80 -1.44 -0.63
CA VAL A 212 10.97 -1.36 0.82
C VAL A 212 9.75 -1.93 1.56
N TYR A 213 8.52 -1.68 1.09
CA TYR A 213 7.31 -2.29 1.64
C TYR A 213 7.33 -3.83 1.53
N LEU A 214 7.71 -4.38 0.37
CA LEU A 214 7.83 -5.83 0.17
C LEU A 214 8.88 -6.50 1.07
N LEU A 215 10.00 -5.80 1.33
CA LEU A 215 11.06 -6.24 2.24
C LEU A 215 10.58 -6.26 3.70
N ASN A 216 9.68 -5.34 4.07
CA ASN A 216 9.03 -5.29 5.39
C ASN A 216 7.80 -6.21 5.52
N LYS A 217 7.46 -6.96 4.47
CA LYS A 217 6.22 -7.75 4.39
C LYS A 217 4.96 -6.93 4.69
N GLN A 218 4.89 -5.71 4.15
CA GLN A 218 3.74 -4.83 4.24
C GLN A 218 3.24 -4.42 2.86
N TYR A 219 1.95 -4.16 2.74
CA TYR A 219 1.35 -3.71 1.49
C TYR A 219 1.53 -2.20 1.32
N THR A 220 2.09 -1.79 0.18
CA THR A 220 2.27 -0.37 -0.16
C THR A 220 0.90 0.33 -0.24
N PRO A 221 0.67 1.46 0.46
CA PRO A 221 -0.59 2.19 0.38
C PRO A 221 -0.69 2.98 -0.93
N PHE A 222 -1.82 3.65 -1.15
CA PHE A 222 -2.04 4.53 -2.30
C PHE A 222 -0.95 5.61 -2.41
N TYR A 223 -0.62 6.03 -3.64
CA TYR A 223 0.63 6.73 -3.95
C TYR A 223 0.90 7.99 -3.12
N LYS A 224 -0.15 8.74 -2.72
CA LYS A 224 0.03 9.97 -1.92
C LYS A 224 0.44 9.71 -0.47
N TRP A 225 0.29 8.47 0.01
CA TRP A 225 0.61 8.05 1.37
C TRP A 225 1.81 7.11 1.45
N MET A 226 2.27 6.54 0.32
CA MET A 226 3.35 5.54 0.31
C MET A 226 4.64 6.07 0.93
N HIS A 227 5.04 7.31 0.64
CA HIS A 227 6.23 7.90 1.24
C HIS A 227 6.04 8.19 2.73
N ARG A 228 4.89 8.75 3.13
CA ARG A 228 4.59 9.06 4.54
C ARG A 228 4.64 7.81 5.43
N GLY A 229 4.14 6.68 4.92
CA GLY A 229 4.10 5.43 5.66
C GLY A 229 5.46 4.76 5.86
N MET A 230 6.48 5.08 5.05
CA MET A 230 7.82 4.50 5.20
C MET A 230 8.46 4.78 6.56
N LYS A 231 8.09 5.90 7.20
CA LYS A 231 8.63 6.30 8.52
C LYS A 231 8.40 5.28 9.62
N ALA A 232 7.40 4.41 9.48
CA ALA A 232 7.06 3.39 10.46
C ALA A 232 7.64 2.01 10.11
N LEU A 233 8.35 1.87 8.98
CA LEU A 233 8.89 0.59 8.53
C LEU A 233 10.15 0.22 9.32
N PRO A 234 10.25 -1.00 9.88
CA PRO A 234 11.44 -1.43 10.61
C PRO A 234 12.73 -1.52 9.77
N VAL A 235 12.59 -1.82 8.48
CA VAL A 235 13.71 -2.06 7.56
C VAL A 235 13.74 -0.95 6.51
N LEU A 236 14.92 -0.34 6.33
CA LEU A 236 15.19 0.68 5.31
C LEU A 236 14.27 1.90 5.35
N SER A 237 13.83 2.33 6.54
CA SER A 237 13.00 3.55 6.67
C SER A 237 13.75 4.81 6.21
N GLU A 238 15.07 4.84 6.35
CA GLU A 238 15.97 5.91 5.90
C GLU A 238 15.92 6.14 4.38
N VAL A 239 15.55 5.12 3.59
CA VAL A 239 15.34 5.28 2.14
C VAL A 239 14.25 6.31 1.87
N GLY A 240 13.26 6.45 2.76
CA GLY A 240 12.24 7.50 2.66
C GLY A 240 12.84 8.90 2.67
N ASP A 241 13.78 9.19 3.57
CA ASP A 241 14.44 10.49 3.63
C ASP A 241 15.37 10.72 2.44
N ILE A 242 16.08 9.67 1.99
CA ILE A 242 16.94 9.72 0.79
C ILE A 242 16.12 10.02 -0.48
N LEU A 243 14.94 9.41 -0.64
CA LEU A 243 14.03 9.71 -1.76
C LEU A 243 13.44 11.12 -1.66
N ASN A 244 13.24 11.65 -0.45
CA ASN A 244 12.84 13.04 -0.28
C ASN A 244 13.97 14.00 -0.74
N LEU A 245 15.24 13.67 -0.46
CA LEU A 245 16.36 14.42 -1.01
C LEU A 245 16.36 14.37 -2.55
N LEU A 246 16.14 13.19 -3.15
CA LEU A 246 16.04 13.04 -4.60
C LEU A 246 14.94 13.95 -5.21
N ALA A 247 13.77 13.99 -4.58
CA ALA A 247 12.64 14.80 -5.04
C ALA A 247 12.88 16.31 -4.95
N LEU A 248 13.79 16.74 -4.06
CA LEU A 248 14.19 18.13 -3.88
C LEU A 248 15.40 18.53 -4.74
N MET A 249 15.98 17.59 -5.49
CA MET A 249 17.15 17.90 -6.32
C MET A 249 16.80 18.90 -7.41
N GLU A 250 17.65 19.91 -7.53
CA GLU A 250 17.64 20.84 -8.65
C GLU A 250 18.09 20.15 -9.94
N GLU A 251 17.90 20.86 -11.05
CA GLU A 251 18.35 20.48 -12.38
C GLU A 251 19.85 20.10 -12.37
N GLN A 252 20.21 18.97 -13.02
CA GLN A 252 21.57 18.39 -12.99
C GLN A 252 22.28 18.40 -14.36
N SER A 253 21.73 19.07 -15.39
CA SER A 253 22.23 19.01 -16.78
C SER A 253 23.69 19.46 -16.92
N ALA A 254 24.14 20.40 -16.08
CA ALA A 254 25.53 20.84 -16.05
C ALA A 254 26.52 19.68 -15.81
N ALA A 255 26.11 18.64 -15.08
CA ALA A 255 26.95 17.45 -14.85
C ALA A 255 27.12 16.59 -16.12
N TRP A 256 26.34 16.84 -17.17
CA TRP A 256 26.31 16.07 -18.43
C TRP A 256 26.75 16.90 -19.64
N GLU A 257 27.14 18.16 -19.45
CA GLU A 257 27.68 18.99 -20.52
C GLU A 257 28.94 18.35 -21.13
N GLY A 258 28.94 18.19 -22.46
CA GLY A 258 30.04 17.58 -23.19
C GLY A 258 30.15 16.05 -23.07
N ALA A 259 29.25 15.39 -22.33
CA ALA A 259 29.23 13.93 -22.26
C ALA A 259 28.83 13.32 -23.61
N GLY A 260 29.70 12.47 -24.17
CA GLY A 260 29.48 11.75 -25.41
C GLY A 260 28.68 10.45 -25.23
N GLU A 261 28.39 9.78 -26.35
CA GLU A 261 27.58 8.56 -26.37
C GLU A 261 28.18 7.44 -25.51
N THR A 262 29.51 7.29 -25.57
CA THR A 262 30.29 6.24 -24.89
C THR A 262 30.70 6.59 -23.46
N ASP A 263 30.45 7.81 -23.00
CA ASP A 263 30.80 8.20 -21.64
C ASP A 263 29.84 7.54 -20.65
N TYR A 264 30.39 7.10 -19.50
CA TYR A 264 29.65 6.48 -18.42
C TYR A 264 28.88 5.21 -18.84
N LEU A 265 29.41 4.42 -19.79
CA LEU A 265 28.82 3.14 -20.19
C LEU A 265 28.90 2.07 -19.09
N TYR A 266 30.01 2.04 -18.36
CA TYR A 266 30.29 1.08 -17.29
C TYR A 266 30.73 1.75 -15.98
N THR A 267 30.60 3.08 -15.92
CA THR A 267 30.97 3.91 -14.78
C THR A 267 29.87 4.91 -14.50
N LEU A 268 29.80 5.39 -13.26
CA LEU A 268 28.81 6.38 -12.84
C LEU A 268 29.33 7.79 -13.12
N ASN A 269 28.43 8.70 -13.49
CA ASN A 269 28.74 10.13 -13.48
C ASN A 269 28.66 10.67 -12.05
N GLY A 270 29.79 10.68 -11.36
CA GLY A 270 29.88 11.13 -9.96
C GLY A 270 29.61 12.62 -9.73
N ASN A 271 29.51 13.42 -10.80
CA ASN A 271 29.15 14.84 -10.70
C ASN A 271 27.63 15.07 -10.61
N ASP A 272 26.81 14.08 -11.00
CA ASP A 272 25.36 14.15 -10.89
C ASP A 272 24.90 13.55 -9.55
N LYS A 273 24.29 14.40 -8.70
CA LYS A 273 23.82 13.98 -7.37
C LYS A 273 22.67 12.99 -7.42
N CYS A 274 21.79 13.07 -8.42
CA CYS A 274 20.71 12.11 -8.60
C CYS A 274 21.27 10.72 -8.88
N VAL A 275 22.31 10.60 -9.72
CA VAL A 275 22.99 9.31 -9.97
C VAL A 275 23.52 8.73 -8.66
N LEU A 276 24.22 9.53 -7.84
CA LEU A 276 24.75 9.07 -6.56
C LEU A 276 23.65 8.62 -5.59
N ILE A 277 22.53 9.35 -5.53
CA ILE A 277 21.39 9.00 -4.68
C ILE A 277 20.72 7.70 -5.15
N ILE A 278 20.52 7.53 -6.46
CA ILE A 278 19.96 6.30 -7.04
C ILE A 278 20.80 5.09 -6.61
N GLU A 279 22.12 5.18 -6.79
CA GLU A 279 23.04 4.10 -6.45
C GLU A 279 23.09 3.82 -4.94
N ALA A 280 23.03 4.85 -4.11
CA ALA A 280 22.95 4.67 -2.65
C ALA A 280 21.69 3.89 -2.24
N VAL A 281 20.53 4.22 -2.82
CA VAL A 281 19.27 3.48 -2.58
C VAL A 281 19.37 2.05 -3.09
N CYS A 282 19.89 1.82 -4.30
CA CYS A 282 20.08 0.49 -4.85
C CYS A 282 20.98 -0.39 -3.97
N ASN A 283 22.07 0.17 -3.46
CA ASN A 283 23.00 -0.54 -2.58
C ASN A 283 22.38 -0.92 -1.23
N LEU A 284 21.61 -0.01 -0.60
CA LEU A 284 20.88 -0.31 0.63
C LEU A 284 19.86 -1.44 0.41
N VAL A 285 19.11 -1.38 -0.69
CA VAL A 285 18.16 -2.44 -1.08
C VAL A 285 18.89 -3.76 -1.32
N LEU A 286 20.02 -3.75 -2.03
CA LEU A 286 20.79 -4.96 -2.32
C LEU A 286 21.34 -5.61 -1.04
N GLN A 287 21.86 -4.82 -0.10
CA GLN A 287 22.32 -5.31 1.20
C GLN A 287 21.18 -6.01 1.96
N GLU A 288 19.99 -5.43 1.98
CA GLU A 288 18.82 -6.03 2.61
C GLU A 288 18.34 -7.29 1.87
N LEU A 289 18.34 -7.29 0.53
CA LEU A 289 18.03 -8.48 -0.26
C LEU A 289 18.99 -9.64 0.07
N THR A 290 20.28 -9.36 0.22
CA THR A 290 21.29 -10.34 0.64
C THR A 290 21.06 -10.77 2.09
N ALA A 291 20.75 -9.84 3.02
CA ALA A 291 20.44 -10.15 4.42
C ALA A 291 19.22 -11.07 4.58
N GLN A 292 18.20 -10.90 3.74
CA GLN A 292 17.03 -11.79 3.68
C GLN A 292 17.29 -13.10 2.89
N GLY A 293 18.50 -13.31 2.37
CA GLY A 293 18.88 -14.51 1.61
C GLY A 293 18.18 -14.62 0.25
N LEU A 294 17.72 -13.50 -0.32
CA LEU A 294 17.05 -13.44 -1.62
C LEU A 294 18.04 -13.42 -2.78
N THR A 295 19.23 -12.87 -2.57
CA THR A 295 20.31 -12.88 -3.57
C THR A 295 21.68 -12.97 -2.91
N GLN A 296 22.72 -13.05 -3.74
CA GLN A 296 24.14 -13.07 -3.34
C GLN A 296 24.99 -12.44 -4.45
N GLY A 297 26.22 -12.04 -4.14
CA GLY A 297 27.17 -11.43 -5.07
C GLY A 297 27.58 -10.00 -4.68
N GLU A 298 28.48 -9.42 -5.47
CA GLU A 298 29.08 -8.09 -5.24
C GLU A 298 28.72 -7.06 -6.34
N ASP A 299 27.91 -7.45 -7.33
CA ASP A 299 27.48 -6.53 -8.39
C ASP A 299 26.45 -5.54 -7.82
N ASN A 300 26.66 -4.24 -8.04
CA ASN A 300 25.75 -3.20 -7.52
C ASN A 300 24.58 -2.93 -8.49
N PHE A 301 24.56 -3.57 -9.65
CA PHE A 301 23.47 -3.45 -10.61
C PHE A 301 22.32 -4.41 -10.26
N LEU A 302 21.16 -3.87 -9.85
CA LEU A 302 20.05 -4.67 -9.33
C LEU A 302 19.51 -5.70 -10.34
N GLU A 303 19.56 -5.40 -11.64
CA GLU A 303 19.08 -6.32 -12.68
C GLU A 303 19.90 -7.62 -12.71
N SER A 304 21.21 -7.57 -12.42
CA SER A 304 22.10 -8.74 -12.38
C SER A 304 21.64 -9.78 -11.35
N HIS A 305 20.91 -9.36 -10.32
CA HIS A 305 20.40 -10.24 -9.26
C HIS A 305 19.02 -10.86 -9.56
N THR A 306 18.33 -10.39 -10.61
CA THR A 306 16.96 -10.82 -10.93
C THR A 306 16.87 -12.31 -11.27
N ILE A 307 17.83 -12.85 -12.03
CA ILE A 307 17.87 -14.27 -12.41
C ILE A 307 18.04 -15.16 -11.17
N THR A 308 18.95 -14.78 -10.26
CA THR A 308 19.19 -15.49 -9.00
C THR A 308 17.94 -15.53 -8.13
N MET A 309 17.25 -14.39 -8.00
CA MET A 309 15.99 -14.31 -7.25
C MET A 309 14.87 -15.13 -7.92
N MET A 310 14.73 -15.08 -9.25
CA MET A 310 13.77 -15.89 -10.01
C MET A 310 13.99 -17.39 -9.81
N GLY A 311 15.25 -17.84 -9.66
CA GLY A 311 15.59 -19.23 -9.37
C GLY A 311 15.04 -19.76 -8.05
N LYS A 312 14.66 -18.88 -7.11
CA LYS A 312 14.08 -19.25 -5.80
C LYS A 312 12.58 -19.52 -5.85
N ILE A 313 11.89 -19.05 -6.90
CA ILE A 313 10.45 -19.23 -7.08
C ILE A 313 10.15 -20.68 -7.38
N LYS A 314 9.27 -21.33 -6.62
CA LYS A 314 8.91 -22.76 -6.79
C LYS A 314 7.74 -22.98 -7.73
N ASP A 315 6.76 -22.08 -7.70
CA ASP A 315 5.57 -22.11 -8.55
C ASP A 315 5.94 -22.03 -10.05
N PRO A 316 5.58 -23.05 -10.86
CA PRO A 316 5.94 -23.09 -12.28
C PRO A 316 5.33 -21.95 -13.09
N TYR A 317 4.12 -21.52 -12.78
CA TYR A 317 3.49 -20.42 -13.50
C TYR A 317 4.21 -19.11 -13.21
N ILE A 318 4.43 -18.79 -11.93
CA ILE A 318 5.10 -17.55 -11.53
C ILE A 318 6.52 -17.47 -12.13
N ARG A 319 7.24 -18.60 -12.18
CA ARG A 319 8.59 -18.66 -12.75
C ARG A 319 8.62 -18.34 -14.26
N THR A 320 7.53 -18.60 -14.98
CA THR A 320 7.44 -18.31 -16.43
C THR A 320 7.03 -16.88 -16.76
N LEU A 321 6.62 -16.09 -15.78
CA LEU A 321 6.22 -14.70 -16.00
C LEU A 321 7.43 -13.84 -16.40
N GLN A 322 7.16 -12.80 -17.18
CA GLN A 322 8.21 -11.85 -17.59
C GLN A 322 8.78 -11.16 -16.34
N ILE A 323 10.09 -10.84 -16.35
CA ILE A 323 10.83 -10.32 -15.18
C ILE A 323 10.12 -9.12 -14.51
N MET A 324 9.60 -8.18 -15.28
CA MET A 324 8.92 -6.97 -14.79
C MET A 324 7.44 -7.17 -14.48
N GLU A 325 6.86 -8.33 -14.75
CA GLU A 325 5.48 -8.64 -14.38
C GLU A 325 5.38 -8.90 -12.87
N GLY A 326 4.95 -7.89 -12.09
CA GLY A 326 4.87 -7.98 -10.63
C GLY A 326 4.17 -6.81 -9.95
#